data_AF-A0AAW2UX68-F1
#
_entry.id   AF-A0AAW2UX68-F1
#
_cell.length_a   1.000
_cell.length_b   1.000
_cell.length_c   1.000
_cell.angle_alpha   90.00
_cell.angle_beta   90.00
_cell.angle_gamma   90.00
#
_symmetry.space_group_name_H-M   'P 1'
#
loop_
_entity.id
_entity.type
_entity.pdbx_description
1 polymer ?
#
loop_
_entity_poly.entity_id
_entity_poly.type
_entity_poly.pdbx_seq_one_letter_code
_entity_poly.pdbx_strand_id
1 'polypeptide(L)'
;MRSEDRQLKDTLLRRYGSHISSLKLEFSKKKKKGKLPKEATQTLLEWWNSHCKWPYPTEADKIALAKSTGLDQKQINNWFINKRKRQWKSPENMQLGVTDSFSGHFSTED
;
A
#
# COMPACT_ATOMS: atom_id res chain seq x y z
N MET A 1 34.08 12.19 -27.92
CA MET A 1 33.29 11.78 -26.73
C MET A 1 31.77 11.91 -26.90
N ARG A 2 31.13 13.10 -26.77
CA ARG A 2 29.65 13.21 -26.80
C ARG A 2 28.96 12.68 -28.08
N SER A 3 29.62 12.76 -29.24
CA SER A 3 29.09 12.28 -30.52
C SER A 3 29.25 10.77 -30.71
N GLU A 4 30.33 10.19 -30.17
CA GLU A 4 30.60 8.75 -30.22
C GLU A 4 29.63 7.98 -29.34
N ASP A 5 29.31 8.51 -28.15
CA ASP A 5 28.28 7.95 -27.26
C ASP A 5 26.90 7.92 -27.92
N ARG A 6 26.57 8.95 -28.71
CA ARG A 6 25.31 9.03 -29.44
C ARG A 6 25.24 7.96 -30.54
N GLN A 7 26.31 7.81 -31.31
CA GLN A 7 26.40 6.78 -32.36
C GLN A 7 26.40 5.35 -31.80
N LEU A 8 27.06 5.15 -30.66
CA LEU A 8 27.05 3.87 -29.95
C LEU A 8 25.64 3.54 -29.46
N LYS A 9 24.96 4.51 -28.85
CA LYS A 9 23.57 4.35 -28.41
C LYS A 9 22.62 4.02 -29.56
N ASP A 10 22.75 4.69 -30.70
CA ASP A 10 21.92 4.41 -31.89
C ASP A 10 22.20 3.01 -32.46
N THR A 11 23.46 2.60 -32.49
CA THR A 11 23.85 1.26 -32.95
C THR A 11 23.30 0.17 -32.03
N LEU A 12 23.38 0.37 -30.72
CA LEU A 12 22.83 -0.54 -29.72
C LEU A 12 21.30 -0.59 -29.76
N LEU A 13 20.62 0.56 -29.90
CA LEU A 13 19.17 0.62 -30.04
C LEU A 13 18.69 -0.04 -31.34
N ARG A 14 19.41 0.14 -32.44
CA ARG A 14 19.07 -0.51 -33.72
C ARG A 14 19.20 -2.03 -33.66
N ARG A 15 20.23 -2.54 -32.98
CA ARG A 15 20.51 -3.98 -32.88
C ARG A 15 19.67 -4.70 -31.84
N TYR A 16 19.40 -4.06 -30.70
CA TYR A 16 18.75 -4.70 -29.55
C TYR A 16 17.41 -4.08 -29.16
N GLY A 17 16.99 -2.97 -29.79
CA GLY A 17 15.79 -2.23 -29.39
C GLY A 17 14.50 -3.05 -29.40
N SER A 18 14.30 -3.91 -30.39
CA SER A 18 13.14 -4.80 -30.45
C SER A 18 13.14 -5.83 -29.32
N HIS A 19 14.29 -6.45 -29.07
CA HIS A 19 14.49 -7.42 -28.00
C HIS A 19 14.30 -6.79 -26.61
N ILE A 20 14.88 -5.61 -26.39
CA ILE A 20 14.71 -4.82 -25.15
C ILE A 20 13.24 -4.45 -24.96
N SER A 21 12.54 -4.07 -26.02
CA SER A 21 11.11 -3.71 -25.97
C SER A 21 10.22 -4.91 -25.63
N SER A 22 10.52 -6.07 -26.24
CA SER A 22 9.84 -7.34 -25.93
C SER A 22 10.08 -7.75 -24.47
N LEU A 23 11.33 -7.74 -24.00
CA LEU A 23 11.67 -8.02 -22.61
C LEU A 23 10.95 -7.07 -21.65
N LYS A 24 10.91 -5.77 -21.97
CA LYS A 24 10.20 -4.77 -21.16
C LYS A 24 8.69 -5.05 -21.10
N LEU A 25 8.08 -5.52 -22.19
CA LEU A 25 6.68 -5.90 -22.22
C LEU A 25 6.41 -7.14 -21.35
N GLU A 26 7.23 -8.19 -21.49
CA GLU A 26 7.16 -9.41 -20.68
C GLU A 26 7.31 -9.12 -19.17
N PHE A 27 8.28 -8.28 -18.79
CA PHE A 27 8.45 -7.89 -17.39
C PHE A 27 7.34 -6.95 -16.88
N SER A 28 6.69 -6.19 -17.75
CA SER A 28 5.59 -5.28 -17.38
C SER A 28 4.26 -6.01 -17.21
N LYS A 29 4.00 -7.10 -17.96
CA LYS A 29 2.81 -7.96 -17.78
C LYS A 29 2.68 -8.47 -16.35
N LYS A 30 3.81 -8.78 -15.68
CA LYS A 30 3.85 -9.24 -14.28
C LYS A 30 3.85 -8.11 -13.24
N LYS A 31 3.95 -6.84 -13.66
CA LYS A 31 4.14 -5.67 -12.78
C LYS A 31 2.98 -4.67 -12.81
N LYS A 32 1.74 -5.10 -13.05
CA LYS A 32 0.58 -4.23 -12.73
C LYS A 32 0.40 -4.15 -11.21
N LYS A 33 1.33 -3.51 -10.50
CA LYS A 33 1.19 -3.02 -9.12
C LYS A 33 0.24 -1.82 -9.10
N GLY A 34 -0.97 -2.02 -9.61
CA GLY A 34 -2.06 -1.05 -9.51
C GLY A 34 -2.75 -1.13 -8.15
N LYS A 35 -3.74 -0.26 -7.94
CA LYS A 35 -4.71 -0.45 -6.85
C LYS A 35 -5.37 -1.83 -7.00
N LEU A 36 -5.76 -2.44 -5.89
CA LEU A 36 -6.52 -3.69 -5.92
C LEU A 36 -7.83 -3.49 -6.70
N PRO A 37 -8.38 -4.55 -7.34
CA PRO A 37 -9.70 -4.50 -7.96
C PRO A 37 -10.76 -3.97 -6.97
N LYS A 38 -11.76 -3.24 -7.49
CA LYS A 38 -12.80 -2.64 -6.64
C LYS A 38 -13.58 -3.70 -5.87
N GLU A 39 -13.97 -4.79 -6.55
CA GLU A 39 -14.69 -5.93 -5.96
C GLU A 39 -13.89 -6.61 -4.85
N ALA A 40 -12.61 -6.87 -5.11
CA ALA A 40 -11.69 -7.40 -4.09
C ALA A 40 -11.60 -6.47 -2.88
N THR A 41 -11.48 -5.16 -3.12
CA THR A 41 -11.43 -4.15 -2.04
C THR A 41 -12.73 -4.11 -1.25
N GLN A 42 -13.88 -4.25 -1.90
CA GLN A 42 -15.20 -4.26 -1.25
C GLN A 42 -15.32 -5.45 -0.27
N THR A 43 -14.91 -6.64 -0.70
CA THR A 43 -14.91 -7.85 0.14
C THR A 43 -14.01 -7.67 1.38
N LEU A 44 -12.83 -7.07 1.20
CA LEU A 44 -11.92 -6.79 2.31
C LEU A 44 -12.48 -5.73 3.28
N LEU A 45 -13.21 -4.74 2.75
CA LEU A 45 -13.88 -3.72 3.56
C LEU A 45 -15.04 -4.31 4.37
N GLU A 46 -15.79 -5.24 3.80
CA GLU A 46 -16.88 -5.91 4.51
C GLU A 46 -16.36 -6.68 5.72
N TRP A 47 -15.30 -7.49 5.54
CA TRP A 47 -14.64 -8.17 6.65
C TRP A 47 -14.08 -7.18 7.68
N TRP A 48 -13.46 -6.09 7.21
CA TRP A 48 -12.92 -5.04 8.08
C TRP A 48 -13.99 -4.42 8.97
N ASN A 49 -15.15 -4.11 8.40
CA ASN A 49 -16.24 -3.46 9.13
C ASN A 49 -16.85 -4.38 10.19
N SER A 50 -16.98 -5.68 9.90
CA SER A 50 -17.45 -6.66 10.89
C SER A 50 -16.44 -6.90 12.02
N HIS A 51 -15.16 -6.63 11.80
CA HIS A 51 -14.07 -6.82 12.78
C HIS A 51 -13.39 -5.51 13.19
N CYS A 52 -14.11 -4.38 13.15
CA CYS A 52 -13.51 -3.05 13.35
C CYS A 52 -12.84 -2.86 14.72
N LYS A 53 -13.33 -3.57 15.75
CA LYS A 53 -12.75 -3.57 17.12
C LYS A 53 -11.39 -4.27 17.17
N TRP A 54 -11.24 -5.37 16.44
CA TRP A 54 -10.00 -6.16 16.41
C TRP A 54 -9.72 -6.68 14.98
N PRO A 55 -9.19 -5.82 14.08
CA PRO A 55 -9.10 -6.13 12.66
C PRO A 55 -7.83 -6.94 12.33
N TYR A 56 -7.70 -8.11 12.96
CA TYR A 56 -6.62 -9.06 12.75
C TYR A 56 -7.20 -10.39 12.24
N PRO A 57 -7.25 -10.60 10.91
CA PRO A 57 -7.78 -11.83 10.35
C PRO A 57 -6.90 -13.02 10.73
N THR A 58 -7.54 -14.14 11.06
CA THR A 58 -6.87 -15.41 11.28
C THR A 58 -6.29 -15.96 9.98
N GLU A 59 -5.47 -17.02 10.04
CA GLU A 59 -4.98 -17.68 8.82
C GLU A 59 -6.12 -18.26 7.98
N ALA A 60 -7.16 -18.80 8.63
CA ALA A 60 -8.35 -19.27 7.94
C ALA A 60 -9.09 -18.13 7.22
N ASP A 61 -9.25 -16.97 7.88
CA ASP A 61 -9.86 -15.78 7.26
C ASP A 61 -9.05 -15.31 6.06
N LYS A 62 -7.72 -15.27 6.17
CA LYS A 62 -6.84 -14.86 5.07
C LYS A 62 -6.97 -15.80 3.87
N ILE A 63 -7.07 -17.11 4.10
CA ILE A 63 -7.29 -18.10 3.04
C ILE A 63 -8.67 -17.89 2.40
N ALA A 64 -9.71 -17.71 3.19
CA ALA A 64 -11.06 -17.45 2.68
C ALA A 64 -11.14 -16.16 1.85
N LEU A 65 -10.53 -15.08 2.34
CA LEU A 65 -10.47 -13.79 1.64
C LEU A 65 -9.62 -13.86 0.37
N ALA A 66 -8.50 -14.58 0.38
CA ALA A 66 -7.70 -14.83 -0.82
C ALA A 66 -8.53 -15.56 -1.89
N LYS A 67 -9.26 -16.62 -1.48
CA LYS A 67 -10.12 -17.39 -2.38
C LYS A 67 -11.26 -16.55 -2.97
N SER A 68 -11.91 -15.71 -2.18
CA SER A 68 -13.04 -14.90 -2.65
C SER A 68 -12.60 -13.72 -3.52
N THR A 69 -11.45 -13.11 -3.23
CA THR A 69 -10.97 -11.92 -3.94
C THR A 69 -10.02 -12.21 -5.11
N GLY A 70 -9.55 -13.45 -5.23
CA GLY A 70 -8.53 -13.84 -6.21
C GLY A 70 -7.16 -13.21 -5.96
N LEU A 71 -6.92 -12.71 -4.74
CA LEU A 71 -5.66 -12.10 -4.34
C LEU A 71 -4.77 -13.11 -3.61
N ASP A 72 -3.46 -12.91 -3.72
CA ASP A 72 -2.49 -13.66 -2.93
C ASP A 72 -2.61 -13.28 -1.45
N GLN A 73 -2.37 -14.22 -0.55
CA GLN A 73 -2.36 -13.96 0.91
C GLN A 73 -1.42 -12.81 1.30
N LYS A 74 -0.31 -12.62 0.56
CA LYS A 74 0.59 -11.47 0.75
C LYS A 74 -0.11 -10.13 0.49
N GLN A 75 -0.95 -10.06 -0.55
CA GLN A 75 -1.73 -8.86 -0.86
C GLN A 75 -2.80 -8.61 0.21
N ILE A 76 -3.46 -9.67 0.69
CA ILE A 76 -4.40 -9.62 1.83
C ILE A 76 -3.70 -9.05 3.07
N ASN A 77 -2.56 -9.63 3.47
CA ASN A 77 -1.77 -9.18 4.62
C ASN A 77 -1.38 -7.71 4.49
N ASN A 78 -0.83 -7.32 3.34
CA ASN A 78 -0.41 -5.94 3.08
C ASN A 78 -1.59 -4.97 3.12
N TRP A 79 -2.76 -5.38 2.63
CA TRP A 79 -3.96 -4.55 2.70
C TRP A 79 -4.38 -4.31 4.15
N PHE A 80 -4.47 -5.35 4.97
CA PHE A 80 -4.86 -5.23 6.38
C PHE A 80 -3.85 -4.42 7.21
N ILE A 81 -2.55 -4.62 6.99
CA ILE A 81 -1.51 -3.82 7.65
C ILE A 81 -1.67 -2.34 7.29
N ASN A 82 -1.81 -2.02 6.00
CA ASN A 82 -1.98 -0.64 5.55
C ASN A 82 -3.30 -0.03 6.01
N LYS A 83 -4.39 -0.81 6.03
CA LYS A 83 -5.71 -0.37 6.47
C LYS A 83 -5.70 -0.05 7.97
N ARG A 84 -5.11 -0.91 8.81
CA ARG A 84 -4.86 -0.62 10.24
C ARG A 84 -4.07 0.67 10.42
N LYS A 85 -2.91 0.77 9.76
CA LYS A 85 -2.07 1.97 9.87
C LYS A 85 -2.81 3.28 9.52
N ARG A 86 -3.76 3.24 8.59
CA ARG A 86 -4.49 4.43 8.12
C ARG A 86 -5.76 4.74 8.90
N GLN A 87 -6.48 3.72 9.36
CA GLN A 87 -7.88 3.86 9.78
C GLN A 87 -8.14 3.32 11.18
N TRP A 88 -7.27 2.45 11.71
CA TRP A 88 -7.47 1.89 13.04
C TRP A 88 -6.86 2.82 14.09
N LYS A 89 -7.73 3.57 14.74
CA LYS A 89 -7.41 4.30 15.97
C LYS A 89 -7.79 3.37 17.12
N SER A 90 -6.84 3.03 17.98
CA SER A 90 -7.18 2.28 19.20
C SER A 90 -8.10 3.16 20.06
N PRO A 91 -9.06 2.57 20.80
CA PRO A 91 -9.91 3.33 21.71
C PRO A 91 -9.13 4.07 22.81
N GLU A 92 -7.86 3.75 23.08
CA GLU A 92 -7.00 4.53 23.99
C GLU A 92 -6.62 5.90 23.40
N ASN A 93 -6.60 6.04 22.07
CA ASN A 93 -6.18 7.26 21.37
C ASN A 93 -7.24 8.37 21.42
N MET A 94 -8.47 8.06 21.83
CA MET A 94 -9.54 9.04 22.00
C MET A 94 -9.44 9.80 23.33
N GLN A 95 -8.59 9.36 24.28
CA GLN A 95 -8.48 10.00 25.60
C GLN A 95 -7.35 11.05 25.69
N LEU A 96 -6.55 11.25 24.64
CA LEU A 96 -5.38 12.13 24.64
C LEU A 96 -5.57 13.44 23.86
N GLY A 97 -6.78 14.03 23.96
CA GLY A 97 -7.14 15.27 23.26
C GLY A 97 -7.87 16.32 24.08
N VAL A 98 -8.00 16.16 25.41
CA VAL A 98 -8.81 17.06 26.27
C VAL A 98 -8.02 17.68 27.44
N THR A 99 -6.72 17.40 27.61
CA THR A 99 -5.97 17.89 28.78
C THR A 99 -4.70 18.68 28.45
N ASP A 100 -4.73 19.50 27.41
CA ASP A 100 -3.72 20.57 27.24
C ASP A 100 -4.40 21.88 26.83
N SER A 101 -5.16 22.46 27.76
CA SER A 101 -5.72 23.82 27.61
C SER A 101 -5.84 24.58 28.94
N PHE A 102 -5.30 24.05 30.04
CA PHE A 102 -5.28 24.75 31.33
C PHE A 102 -4.00 24.43 32.11
N SER A 103 -2.88 25.02 31.70
CA SER A 103 -1.74 25.17 32.61
C SER A 103 -1.10 26.55 32.43
N GLY A 104 -1.65 27.51 33.18
CA GLY A 104 -0.86 28.46 33.97
C GLY A 104 -0.15 29.59 33.22
N HIS A 105 -0.88 30.64 32.86
CA HIS A 105 -0.33 31.99 32.87
C HIS A 105 -0.09 32.37 34.34
N PHE A 106 1.15 32.21 34.82
CA PHE A 106 1.60 32.74 36.10
C PHE A 106 2.34 34.05 35.82
N SER A 107 1.62 35.17 35.97
CA SER A 107 2.25 36.49 36.07
C SER A 107 2.95 36.59 37.42
N THR A 108 4.20 37.05 37.41
CA THR A 108 4.89 37.53 38.61
C THR A 108 5.22 38.99 38.36
N GLU A 109 4.42 39.88 38.94
CA GLU A 109 4.80 41.25 39.28
C GLU A 109 5.20 41.23 40.76
N ASP A 110 6.45 41.56 41.07
CA ASP A 110 6.90 42.67 41.93
C ASP A 110 8.44 42.77 41.86
#